data_AF-J0XTD9-F1
#
_entry.id   AF-J0XTD9-F1
#
_cell.length_a   1.000
_cell.length_b   1.000
_cell.length_c   1.000
_cell.angle_alpha   90.00
_cell.angle_beta   90.00
_cell.angle_gamma   90.00
#
_symmetry.space_group_name_H-M   'P 1'
#
loop_
_entity.id
_entity.type
_entity.pdbx_description
1 polymer ?
#
loop_
_entity_poly.entity_id
_entity_poly.type
_entity_poly.pdbx_seq_one_letter_code
_entity_poly.pdbx_strand_id
1 'polypeptide(L)'
;MNNNKEEQLNNVLYSMKGAPKAKPPTQLFTKIEQELASQSKVIQLKQLSIVAAALVGLLILNLWTIQALQQNRQLSTQKQSNNPNISLMSNYKIYQ
;
A
#
# COMPACT_ATOMS: atom_id res chain seq x y z
N MET A 1 45.23 18.14 2.21
CA MET A 1 44.72 17.40 3.39
C MET A 1 44.42 15.91 3.12
N ASN A 2 44.50 15.41 1.88
CA ASN A 2 44.23 13.99 1.56
C ASN A 2 45.45 13.07 1.74
N ASN A 3 46.67 13.61 1.64
CA ASN A 3 47.92 12.86 1.63
C ASN A 3 48.18 12.08 2.93
N ASN A 4 47.77 12.61 4.09
CA ASN A 4 47.96 11.92 5.36
C ASN A 4 47.15 10.63 5.46
N LYS A 5 45.97 10.56 4.83
CA LYS A 5 45.15 9.35 4.84
C LYS A 5 45.75 8.25 3.95
N GLU A 6 46.32 8.64 2.82
CA GLU A 6 47.00 7.72 1.90
C GLU A 6 48.30 7.17 2.47
N GLU A 7 49.10 8.01 3.16
CA GLU A 7 50.29 7.54 3.88
C GLU A 7 49.93 6.58 5.02
N GLN A 8 48.87 6.87 5.78
CA GLN A 8 48.40 5.98 6.84
C GLN A 8 47.92 4.63 6.29
N LEU A 9 47.16 4.63 5.20
CA LEU A 9 46.73 3.40 4.52
C LEU A 9 47.91 2.59 4.01
N ASN A 10 48.88 3.24 3.36
CA ASN A 10 50.08 2.58 2.85
C ASN A 10 50.91 1.99 4.00
N ASN A 11 51.12 2.72 5.09
CA ASN A 11 51.85 2.22 6.25
C ASN A 11 51.19 0.98 6.86
N VAL A 12 49.85 0.96 6.96
CA VAL A 12 49.10 -0.23 7.40
C VAL A 12 49.29 -1.38 6.41
N LEU A 13 49.16 -1.15 5.11
CA LEU A 13 49.34 -2.19 4.09
C LEU A 13 50.75 -2.79 4.11
N TYR A 14 51.78 -1.95 4.24
CA TYR A 14 53.17 -2.39 4.34
C TYR A 14 53.42 -3.16 5.64
N SER A 15 52.79 -2.78 6.76
CA SER A 15 52.89 -3.52 8.03
C SER A 15 52.26 -4.91 7.98
N MET A 16 51.30 -5.13 7.07
CA MET A 16 50.65 -6.43 6.85
C MET A 16 51.38 -7.32 5.84
N LYS A 17 52.41 -6.80 5.17
CA LYS A 17 53.15 -7.52 4.12
C LYS A 17 54.01 -8.61 4.76
N GLY A 18 53.57 -9.87 4.62
CA GLY A 18 54.22 -11.04 5.23
C GLY A 18 53.46 -11.61 6.44
N ALA A 19 52.38 -10.97 6.86
CA ALA A 19 51.50 -11.55 7.87
C ALA A 19 50.81 -12.82 7.32
N PRO A 20 50.62 -13.86 8.15
CA PRO A 20 49.87 -15.04 7.74
C PRO A 20 48.44 -14.64 7.37
N LYS A 21 47.91 -15.25 6.31
CA LYS A 21 46.52 -15.01 5.89
C LYS A 21 45.57 -15.33 7.04
N ALA A 22 44.80 -14.34 7.46
CA ALA A 22 43.73 -14.56 8.42
C ALA A 22 42.70 -15.53 7.80
N LYS A 23 42.33 -16.57 8.55
CA LYS A 23 41.22 -17.44 8.16
C LYS A 23 39.92 -16.71 8.49
N PRO A 24 38.96 -16.60 7.55
CA PRO A 24 37.67 -16.02 7.87
C PRO A 24 36.97 -16.89 8.93
N PRO A 25 36.18 -16.29 9.84
CA PRO A 25 35.26 -17.00 10.70
C PRO A 25 34.43 -18.03 9.92
N THR A 26 34.31 -19.25 10.43
CA THR A 26 33.57 -20.34 9.76
C THR A 26 32.09 -20.02 9.58
N GLN A 27 31.54 -19.14 10.42
CA GLN A 27 30.13 -18.75 10.44
C GLN A 27 29.82 -17.50 9.59
N LEU A 28 30.81 -16.94 8.88
CA LEU A 28 30.64 -15.68 8.17
C LEU A 28 29.58 -15.78 7.07
N PHE A 29 29.57 -16.88 6.33
CA PHE A 29 28.54 -17.16 5.32
C PHE A 29 27.16 -17.37 5.94
N THR A 30 27.08 -18.11 7.04
CA THR A 30 25.82 -18.32 7.78
C THR A 30 25.21 -17.01 8.28
N LYS A 31 26.06 -16.09 8.74
CA LYS A 31 25.64 -14.76 9.19
C LYS A 31 25.11 -13.91 8.03
N ILE A 32 25.79 -13.94 6.89
CA ILE A 32 25.35 -13.26 5.66
C ILE A 32 23.99 -13.80 5.22
N GLU A 33 23.84 -15.12 5.15
CA GLU A 33 22.57 -15.76 4.75
C GLU A 33 21.42 -15.41 5.69
N GLN A 34 21.65 -15.40 7.01
CA GLN A 34 20.63 -14.98 7.99
C GLN A 34 20.24 -13.51 7.83
N GLU A 35 21.19 -12.63 7.54
CA GLU A 35 20.94 -11.20 7.36
C GLU A 35 20.16 -10.92 6.06
N LEU A 36 20.47 -11.65 4.98
CA LEU A 36 19.71 -11.62 3.72
C LEU A 36 18.28 -12.18 3.89
N ALA A 37 18.13 -13.26 4.64
CA ALA A 37 16.82 -13.86 4.92
C ALA A 37 15.93 -12.95 5.79
N SER A 38 16.52 -12.19 6.70
CA SER A 38 15.77 -11.27 7.58
C SER A 38 15.41 -9.94 6.90
N GLN A 39 16.18 -9.49 5.90
CA GLN A 39 15.85 -8.30 5.11
C GLN A 39 14.81 -8.56 4.01
N SER A 40 14.74 -9.78 3.48
CA SER A 40 13.73 -10.15 2.49
C SER A 40 12.44 -10.62 3.18
N LYS A 41 11.55 -9.69 3.50
CA LYS A 41 10.17 -10.02 3.85
C LYS A 41 9.46 -10.53 2.59
N VAL A 42 9.63 -11.82 2.29
CA VAL A 42 8.99 -12.50 1.16
C VAL A 42 7.50 -12.60 1.47
N ILE A 43 6.72 -11.63 1.03
CA ILE A 43 5.26 -11.68 1.08
C ILE A 43 4.82 -12.75 0.08
N GLN A 44 4.16 -13.80 0.56
CA GLN A 44 3.67 -14.88 -0.30
C GLN A 44 2.60 -14.33 -1.26
N LEU A 45 2.74 -14.59 -2.56
CA LEU A 45 1.84 -14.12 -3.61
C LEU A 45 0.35 -14.46 -3.34
N LYS A 46 0.08 -15.58 -2.66
CA LYS A 46 -1.28 -15.96 -2.24
C LYS A 46 -1.92 -14.97 -1.28
N GLN A 47 -1.15 -14.32 -0.40
CA GLN A 47 -1.67 -13.31 0.52
C GLN A 47 -2.05 -12.04 -0.25
N LEU A 48 -1.24 -11.65 -1.25
CA LEU A 48 -1.55 -10.53 -2.13
C LEU A 48 -2.81 -10.78 -2.97
N SER A 49 -3.02 -11.99 -3.47
CA SER A 49 -4.22 -12.31 -4.25
C SER A 49 -5.50 -12.24 -3.43
N ILE A 50 -5.47 -12.68 -2.15
CA ILE A 50 -6.63 -12.59 -1.25
C ILE A 50 -6.96 -11.12 -0.94
N VAL A 51 -5.94 -10.31 -0.64
CA VAL A 51 -6.12 -8.87 -0.36
C VAL A 51 -6.66 -8.15 -1.59
N ALA A 52 -6.12 -8.45 -2.78
CA ALA A 52 -6.61 -7.88 -4.03
C ALA A 52 -8.08 -8.27 -4.30
N ALA A 53 -8.44 -9.54 -4.11
CA ALA A 53 -9.81 -10.00 -4.27
C ALA A 53 -10.77 -9.32 -3.30
N ALA A 54 -10.37 -9.13 -2.04
CA ALA A 54 -11.19 -8.43 -1.05
C ALA A 54 -11.43 -6.96 -1.42
N LEU A 55 -10.40 -6.25 -1.91
CA LEU A 55 -10.53 -4.86 -2.37
C LEU A 55 -11.45 -4.74 -3.58
N VAL A 56 -11.31 -5.63 -4.56
CA VAL A 56 -12.19 -5.66 -5.74
C VAL A 56 -13.64 -5.95 -5.33
N GLY A 57 -13.85 -6.89 -4.39
CA GLY A 57 -15.18 -7.18 -3.85
C GLY A 57 -15.83 -5.96 -3.19
N LEU A 58 -15.08 -5.23 -2.36
CA LEU A 58 -15.57 -4.00 -1.72
C LEU A 58 -15.93 -2.90 -2.73
N LEU A 59 -15.16 -2.76 -3.82
CA LEU A 59 -15.46 -1.80 -4.88
C LEU A 59 -16.74 -2.15 -5.64
N ILE A 60 -16.93 -3.43 -5.97
CA ILE A 60 -18.14 -3.92 -6.63
C ILE A 60 -19.37 -3.70 -5.74
N LEU A 61 -19.25 -4.00 -4.45
CA LEU A 61 -20.34 -3.87 -3.48
C LEU A 61 -20.74 -2.40 -3.31
N ASN A 62 -19.75 -1.50 -3.21
CA ASN A 62 -20.01 -0.06 -3.21
C ASN A 62 -20.72 0.40 -4.49
N LEU A 63 -20.25 -0.02 -5.66
CA LEU A 63 -20.87 0.36 -6.93
C LEU A 63 -22.33 -0.13 -7.02
N TRP A 64 -22.59 -1.36 -6.55
CA TRP A 64 -23.92 -1.94 -6.57
C TRP A 64 -24.89 -1.21 -5.64
N THR A 65 -24.46 -0.82 -4.43
CA THR A 65 -25.30 -0.03 -3.52
C THR A 65 -25.68 1.33 -4.11
N ILE A 66 -24.76 1.99 -4.82
CA ILE A 66 -25.03 3.26 -5.50
C ILE A 66 -26.08 3.08 -6.60
N GLN A 67 -25.95 2.03 -7.42
CA GLN A 67 -26.92 1.73 -8.47
C GLN A 67 -28.31 1.40 -7.89
N ALA A 68 -28.38 0.56 -6.86
CA ALA A 68 -29.63 0.22 -6.19
C ALA A 68 -30.31 1.46 -5.59
N LEU A 69 -29.54 2.37 -4.99
CA LEU A 69 -30.06 3.61 -4.43
C LEU A 69 -30.57 4.57 -5.52
N GLN A 70 -29.90 4.66 -6.66
CA GLN A 70 -30.36 5.47 -7.79
C GLN A 70 -31.64 4.90 -8.44
N GLN A 71 -31.73 3.59 -8.62
CA GLN A 71 -32.93 2.94 -9.16
C GLN A 71 -34.14 3.14 -8.24
N ASN A 72 -33.95 2.99 -6.93
CA ASN A 72 -35.02 3.22 -5.95
C ASN A 72 -35.49 4.69 -5.94
N ARG A 73 -34.58 5.65 -6.14
CA ARG A 73 -34.95 7.07 -6.28
C ARG A 73 -35.80 7.32 -7.53
N GLN A 74 -35.42 6.76 -8.68
CA GLN A 74 -36.18 6.90 -9.94
C GLN A 74 -37.58 6.28 -9.85
N LEU A 75 -37.69 5.08 -9.26
CA LEU A 75 -38.97 4.41 -9.03
C LEU A 75 -39.90 5.19 -8.08
N SER A 76 -39.33 5.89 -7.10
CA SER A 76 -40.09 6.73 -6.16
C SER A 76 -40.64 7.99 -6.84
N THR A 77 -39.86 8.63 -7.71
CA THR A 77 -40.31 9.80 -8.48
C THR A 77 -41.40 9.43 -9.50
N GLN A 78 -41.30 8.25 -10.12
CA GLN A 78 -42.28 7.80 -11.12
C GLN A 78 -43.61 7.36 -10.51
N LYS A 79 -43.61 6.78 -9.30
CA LYS A 79 -44.84 6.45 -8.55
C LYS A 79 -45.59 7.68 -8.04
N GLN A 80 -44.92 8.83 -7.89
CA GLN A 80 -45.55 10.09 -7.49
C GLN A 80 -46.23 10.82 -8.67
N SER A 81 -45.89 10.45 -9.91
CA SER A 81 -46.46 11.04 -11.14
C SER A 81 -47.80 10.46 -11.58
N ASN A 82 -48.24 9.32 -11.01
CA ASN A 82 -49.46 8.62 -11.42
C ASN A 82 -50.66 8.81 -10.47
N ASN A 83 -50.64 9.82 -9.61
CA ASN A 83 -51.80 10.18 -8.79
C ASN A 83 -52.37 11.53 -9.26
N PRO A 84 -53.40 11.57 -10.12
CA PRO A 84 -53.94 12.81 -10.69
C PRO A 84 -54.76 13.65 -9.70
N ASN A 85 -54.63 13.44 -8.38
CA ASN A 85 -55.46 14.08 -7.36
C ASN A 85 -54.67 14.46 -6.10
N ILE A 86 -53.68 15.35 -6.18
CA ILE A 86 -53.28 16.15 -5.00
C ILE A 86 -53.08 17.60 -5.43
N SER A 87 -54.17 18.33 -5.21
CA SER A 87 -54.35 19.77 -5.14
C SER A 87 -53.10 20.60 -4.86
N LEU A 88 -52.88 21.57 -5.76
CA LEU A 88 -52.39 22.94 -5.53
C LEU A 88 -52.23 23.32 -4.04
N MET A 89 -51.06 23.06 -3.44
CA MET A 89 -50.61 23.82 -2.27
C MET A 89 -49.99 25.12 -2.77
N SER A 90 -50.85 26.15 -2.78
CA SER A 90 -50.56 27.52 -3.11
C SER A 90 -49.32 28.06 -2.42
N ASN A 91 -48.41 28.58 -3.23
CA ASN A 91 -47.51 29.72 -2.99
C ASN A 91 -47.14 30.04 -1.53
N TYR A 92 -45.89 29.68 -1.21
CA TYR A 92 -45.03 30.37 -0.27
C TYR A 92 -44.95 31.88 -0.59
N LYS A 93 -45.40 32.73 0.34
CA LYS A 93 -44.72 33.95 0.86
C LYS A 93 -45.71 34.84 1.61
N ILE A 94 -45.66 34.81 2.93
CA ILE A 94 -46.07 35.94 3.77
C ILE A 94 -44.84 36.29 4.62
N TYR A 95 -44.03 37.20 4.10
CA TYR A 95 -43.14 38.07 4.87
C TYR A 95 -42.98 39.37 4.08
N GLN A 96 -43.89 40.30 4.34
CA GLN A 96 -43.73 41.75 4.55
C GLN A 96 -45.10 42.41 4.42
#